data_AF-A0AAE0KR81-F1
#
_entry.id   AF-A0AAE0KR81-F1
#
_cell.length_a   1.000
_cell.length_b   1.000
_cell.length_c   1.000
_cell.angle_alpha   90.00
_cell.angle_beta   90.00
_cell.angle_gamma   90.00
#
_symmetry.space_group_name_H-M   'P 1'
#
loop_
_entity.id
_entity.type
_entity.pdbx_description
1 polymer ?
#
loop_
_entity_poly.entity_id
_entity_poly.type
_entity_poly.pdbx_seq_one_letter_code
_entity_poly.pdbx_strand_id
1 'polypeptide(L)'
;MLWRRSSSLTALCGLLTATSTLFTISVNAETVIVPVSPPSFMAEKKEPKYLITMSKDLPESEEISAGERDGDVVLMTDKNGQRYACKLPVLQGDGETSDNEDEIDSSSGDILNRPKTVTELLDSLGKACFFRVEGWWTYELCYHKHVRQYHSEREQVLSEFFLGHYDGEATKEFHAAQPNPEYVEDGGLGLSQRFHTHIYTNGTKCDLTGEGRQTE
;
A
#
# COMPACT_ATOMS: atom_id res chain seq x y z
N MET A 1 4.71 -44.24 -73.28
CA MET A 1 6.18 -44.06 -73.21
C MET A 1 6.60 -43.15 -74.36
N LEU A 2 7.54 -42.24 -74.07
CA LEU A 2 8.14 -41.23 -74.96
C LEU A 2 7.25 -40.04 -75.34
N TRP A 3 7.47 -38.93 -74.65
CA TRP A 3 7.41 -37.61 -75.29
C TRP A 3 8.66 -36.82 -74.90
N ARG A 4 9.47 -36.48 -75.90
CA ARG A 4 10.54 -35.48 -75.82
C ARG A 4 9.90 -34.09 -75.76
N ARG A 5 10.44 -33.20 -74.93
CA ARG A 5 10.67 -31.81 -75.35
C ARG A 5 11.81 -31.19 -74.57
N SER A 6 12.75 -30.67 -75.36
CA SER A 6 13.83 -29.78 -75.01
C SER A 6 13.29 -28.42 -74.55
N SER A 7 13.96 -27.78 -73.59
CA SER A 7 14.18 -26.32 -73.58
C SER A 7 15.15 -25.96 -72.45
N SER A 8 16.32 -25.44 -72.83
CA SER A 8 17.28 -24.77 -71.96
C SER A 8 16.64 -23.59 -71.22
N LEU A 9 16.98 -23.45 -69.94
CA LEU A 9 17.02 -22.16 -69.25
C LEU A 9 18.15 -22.22 -68.21
N THR A 10 19.21 -21.49 -68.51
CA THR A 10 20.25 -21.05 -67.60
C THR A 10 19.63 -20.26 -66.45
N ALA A 11 19.90 -20.65 -65.20
CA ALA A 11 19.62 -19.84 -64.03
C ALA A 11 20.92 -19.63 -63.25
N LEU A 12 21.26 -18.34 -63.14
CA LEU A 12 22.47 -17.81 -62.53
C LEU A 12 22.58 -18.19 -61.04
N CYS A 13 23.81 -18.54 -60.65
CA CYS A 13 24.25 -18.57 -59.27
C CYS A 13 24.28 -17.13 -58.73
N GLY A 14 23.54 -16.86 -57.65
CA GLY A 14 23.57 -15.60 -56.91
C GLY A 14 23.62 -15.88 -55.42
N LEU A 15 24.80 -15.71 -54.82
CA LEU A 15 24.94 -15.63 -53.37
C LEU A 15 24.19 -14.40 -52.87
N LEU A 16 23.32 -14.57 -51.88
CA LEU A 16 22.87 -13.47 -51.03
C LEU A 16 23.43 -13.71 -49.63
N THR A 17 24.48 -12.96 -49.34
CA THR A 17 25.16 -12.88 -48.04
C THR A 17 24.21 -12.31 -46.98
N ALA A 18 24.12 -12.99 -45.85
CA ALA A 18 23.50 -12.49 -44.63
C ALA A 18 24.21 -11.22 -44.17
N THR A 19 23.48 -10.12 -43.98
CA THR A 19 23.99 -8.90 -43.34
C THR A 19 23.20 -8.68 -42.04
N SER A 20 23.88 -8.98 -40.93
CA SER A 20 23.41 -8.71 -39.57
C SER A 20 23.65 -7.24 -39.27
N THR A 21 22.59 -6.43 -39.22
CA THR A 21 22.67 -5.04 -38.74
C THR A 21 22.58 -5.05 -37.22
N LEU A 22 23.74 -4.97 -36.56
CA LEU A 22 23.82 -4.63 -35.14
C LEU A 22 23.47 -3.14 -34.99
N PHE A 23 22.33 -2.85 -34.37
CA PHE A 23 22.01 -1.51 -33.88
C PHE A 23 22.77 -1.29 -32.56
N THR A 24 23.80 -0.46 -32.58
CA THR A 24 24.42 0.08 -31.37
C THR A 24 23.64 1.32 -30.94
N ILE A 25 22.96 1.25 -29.80
CA ILE A 25 22.36 2.42 -29.15
C ILE A 25 23.46 3.08 -28.32
N SER A 26 23.92 4.25 -28.74
CA SER A 26 24.79 5.11 -27.94
C SER A 26 23.90 6.06 -27.12
N VAL A 27 23.92 5.92 -25.79
CA VAL A 27 23.22 6.82 -24.88
C VAL A 27 24.21 7.88 -24.41
N ASN A 28 24.01 9.12 -24.84
CA ASN A 28 24.77 10.27 -24.34
C ASN A 28 24.13 10.75 -23.04
N ALA A 29 24.92 10.83 -21.95
CA ALA A 29 24.48 11.41 -20.69
C ALA A 29 24.87 12.90 -20.67
N GLU A 30 23.90 13.80 -20.88
CA GLU A 30 24.07 15.22 -20.59
C GLU A 30 23.50 15.51 -19.20
N THR A 31 24.33 16.03 -18.30
CA THR A 31 23.93 16.42 -16.94
C THR A 31 23.13 17.71 -16.99
N VAL A 32 21.84 17.62 -16.71
CA VAL A 32 20.96 18.79 -16.51
C VAL A 32 21.17 19.32 -15.10
N ILE A 33 21.88 20.45 -14.99
CA ILE A 33 21.98 21.21 -13.73
C ILE A 33 20.76 22.13 -13.66
N VAL A 34 19.83 21.82 -12.75
CA VAL A 34 18.66 22.67 -12.47
C VAL A 34 19.07 23.74 -11.44
N PRO A 35 18.87 25.05 -11.70
CA PRO A 35 19.19 26.08 -10.74
C PRO A 35 18.19 26.06 -9.57
N VAL A 36 18.70 25.84 -8.35
CA VAL A 36 17.90 25.90 -7.12
C VAL A 36 17.69 27.37 -6.74
N SER A 37 16.45 27.85 -6.84
CA SER A 37 16.03 29.13 -6.25
C SER A 37 15.85 28.97 -4.73
N PRO A 38 16.21 29.98 -3.90
CA PRO A 38 16.06 29.91 -2.45
C PRO A 38 14.58 29.81 -2.04
N PRO A 39 14.26 29.10 -0.93
CA PRO A 39 12.88 28.81 -0.54
C PRO A 39 12.19 30.09 -0.06
N SER A 40 11.21 30.55 -0.83
CA SER A 40 10.20 31.49 -0.36
C SER A 40 9.37 30.82 0.73
N PHE A 41 9.38 31.42 1.92
CA PHE A 41 8.62 31.03 3.10
C PHE A 41 7.11 31.09 2.79
N MET A 42 6.53 29.99 2.31
CA MET A 42 5.09 29.84 2.10
C MET A 42 4.47 29.44 3.44
N ALA A 43 3.77 30.37 4.08
CA ALA A 43 2.90 30.05 5.20
C ALA A 43 1.85 29.04 4.73
N GLU A 44 1.92 27.83 5.29
CA GLU A 44 1.06 26.70 4.97
C GLU A 44 -0.40 27.03 5.33
N LYS A 45 -1.23 27.22 4.30
CA LYS A 45 -2.66 27.48 4.48
C LYS A 45 -3.34 26.13 4.74
N LYS A 46 -3.45 25.72 6.00
CA LYS A 46 -4.22 24.53 6.40
C LYS A 46 -5.64 24.63 5.83
N GLU A 47 -6.01 23.67 5.00
CA GLU A 47 -7.38 23.57 4.50
C GLU A 47 -8.34 23.16 5.64
N PRO A 48 -9.56 23.71 5.68
CA PRO A 48 -10.51 23.39 6.73
C PRO A 48 -10.95 21.93 6.62
N LYS A 49 -10.78 21.17 7.71
CA LYS A 49 -11.19 19.76 7.81
C LYS A 49 -12.71 19.55 7.82
N TYR A 50 -13.49 20.63 7.95
CA TYR A 50 -14.95 20.59 8.04
C TYR A 50 -15.58 21.69 7.18
N LEU A 51 -16.69 21.35 6.52
CA LEU A 51 -17.56 22.32 5.86
C LEU A 51 -18.71 22.69 6.81
N ILE A 52 -18.75 23.94 7.27
CA ILE A 52 -19.84 24.43 8.11
C ILE A 52 -21.05 24.76 7.23
N THR A 53 -22.17 24.08 7.45
CA THR A 53 -23.44 24.37 6.78
C THR A 53 -24.45 24.85 7.81
N MET A 54 -25.14 25.94 7.50
CA MET A 54 -26.19 26.52 8.36
C MET A 54 -27.55 26.14 7.81
N SER A 55 -28.32 25.37 8.58
CA SER A 55 -29.73 25.07 8.27
C SER A 55 -30.64 26.00 9.07
N LYS A 56 -31.65 26.59 8.41
CA LYS A 56 -32.65 27.45 9.08
C LYS A 56 -33.80 26.66 9.70
N ASP A 57 -33.87 25.37 9.40
CA ASP A 57 -34.91 24.49 9.89
C ASP A 57 -34.55 24.09 11.34
N LEU A 58 -35.25 24.70 12.29
CA LEU A 58 -35.33 24.20 13.65
C LEU A 58 -35.98 22.82 13.59
N PRO A 59 -35.37 21.75 14.14
CA PRO A 59 -36.12 20.53 14.38
C PRO A 59 -37.28 20.90 15.30
N GLU A 60 -38.50 20.66 14.81
CA GLU A 60 -39.73 20.85 15.56
C GLU A 60 -39.60 20.09 16.88
N SER A 61 -39.78 20.84 17.97
CA SER A 61 -39.75 20.45 19.38
C SER A 61 -39.71 18.95 19.66
N GLU A 62 -38.71 18.50 20.43
CA GLU A 62 -38.96 17.98 21.78
C GLU A 62 -37.76 18.33 22.67
N GLU A 63 -38.02 18.51 23.96
CA GLU A 63 -37.09 18.99 24.97
C GLU A 63 -35.83 18.11 25.03
N ILE A 64 -34.68 18.65 24.62
CA ILE A 64 -33.41 17.93 24.73
C ILE A 64 -32.95 18.02 26.19
N SER A 65 -33.45 17.11 27.03
CA SER A 65 -32.82 16.77 28.29
C SER A 65 -31.47 16.11 28.02
N ALA A 66 -30.45 16.51 28.77
CA ALA A 66 -29.13 15.90 28.71
C ALA A 66 -29.24 14.38 29.00
N GLY A 67 -29.00 13.58 27.95
CA GLY A 67 -28.86 12.13 28.03
C GLY A 67 -29.79 11.38 27.09
N GLU A 68 -29.31 11.08 25.88
CA GLU A 68 -29.36 9.76 25.24
C GLU A 68 -28.41 9.80 24.01
N ARG A 69 -27.69 8.72 23.74
CA ARG A 69 -26.52 8.69 22.83
C ARG A 69 -26.93 8.60 21.34
N ASP A 70 -26.91 9.74 20.65
CA ASP A 70 -26.62 9.86 19.21
C ASP A 70 -26.01 11.25 18.91
N GLY A 71 -24.76 11.31 18.42
CA GLY A 71 -24.11 12.50 17.86
C GLY A 71 -24.32 13.80 18.64
N ASP A 72 -23.63 13.93 19.77
CA ASP A 72 -23.72 15.00 20.79
C ASP A 72 -23.99 16.39 20.19
N VAL A 73 -25.21 16.89 20.39
CA VAL A 73 -25.65 18.21 19.91
C VAL A 73 -25.21 19.26 20.91
N VAL A 74 -24.26 20.10 20.52
CA VAL A 74 -23.73 21.16 21.39
C VAL A 74 -24.49 22.46 21.16
N LEU A 75 -25.10 22.99 22.22
CA LEU A 75 -25.75 24.30 22.19
C LEU A 75 -24.70 25.41 22.36
N MET A 76 -24.67 26.35 21.43
CA MET A 76 -23.73 27.48 21.42
C MET A 76 -24.50 28.80 21.30
N THR A 77 -23.94 29.88 21.83
CA THR A 77 -24.53 31.22 21.70
C THR A 77 -23.51 32.17 21.08
N ASP A 78 -23.89 32.93 20.06
CA ASP A 78 -23.01 33.93 19.46
C ASP A 78 -22.92 35.21 20.30
N LYS A 79 -22.06 36.14 19.86
CA LYS A 79 -21.85 37.44 20.52
C LYS A 79 -23.10 38.34 20.58
N ASN A 80 -24.11 38.06 19.75
CA ASN A 80 -25.36 38.81 19.69
C ASN A 80 -26.47 38.13 20.53
N GLY A 81 -26.18 37.01 21.19
CA GLY A 81 -27.15 36.24 21.97
C GLY A 81 -27.97 35.24 21.15
N GLN A 82 -27.68 35.05 19.86
CA GLN A 82 -28.36 34.05 19.03
C GLN A 82 -27.87 32.66 19.43
N ARG A 83 -28.81 31.74 19.69
CA ARG A 83 -28.51 30.35 20.03
C ARG A 83 -28.47 29.49 18.77
N TYR A 84 -27.51 28.57 18.74
CA TYR A 84 -27.28 27.59 17.68
C TYR A 84 -27.18 26.19 18.31
N ALA A 85 -27.66 25.18 17.60
CA ALA A 85 -27.42 23.79 17.91
C ALA A 85 -26.43 23.25 16.87
N CYS A 86 -25.22 22.93 17.31
CA CYS A 86 -24.15 22.43 16.45
C CYS A 86 -24.10 20.90 16.59
N LYS A 87 -24.34 20.17 15.49
CA LYS A 87 -24.12 18.73 15.42
C LYS A 87 -22.83 18.46 14.66
N LEU A 88 -21.88 17.79 15.30
CA LEU A 88 -20.71 17.27 14.59
C LEU A 88 -21.13 15.97 13.88
N PRO A 89 -20.88 15.81 12.56
CA PRO A 89 -21.18 14.56 11.89
C PRO A 89 -20.31 13.47 12.50
N VAL A 90 -20.96 12.39 12.96
CA VAL A 90 -20.24 11.18 13.35
C VAL A 90 -19.66 10.59 12.07
N LEU A 91 -18.34 10.66 11.93
CA LEU A 91 -17.65 9.81 10.98
C LEU A 91 -17.87 8.40 11.50
N GLN A 92 -18.53 7.54 10.73
CA GLN A 92 -18.59 6.11 11.06
C GLN A 92 -17.19 5.54 10.91
N GLY A 93 -16.40 5.73 11.96
CA GLY A 93 -15.22 4.97 12.32
C GLY A 93 -15.56 4.27 13.63
N ASP A 94 -15.44 2.96 13.59
CA ASP A 94 -15.01 2.15 14.73
C ASP A 94 -15.97 2.21 15.93
N GLY A 95 -17.14 1.60 15.74
CA GLY A 95 -17.96 1.20 16.88
C GLY A 95 -17.14 0.29 17.79
N GLU A 96 -16.98 0.71 19.03
CA GLU A 96 -16.72 -0.17 20.16
C GLU A 96 -17.75 -1.31 20.13
N THR A 97 -17.34 -2.49 19.69
CA THR A 97 -18.10 -3.71 19.94
C THR A 97 -17.20 -4.66 20.70
N SER A 98 -17.58 -4.81 21.97
CA SER A 98 -17.21 -5.88 22.88
C SER A 98 -16.89 -7.20 22.16
N ASP A 99 -15.75 -7.78 22.51
CA ASP A 99 -15.42 -9.16 22.26
C ASP A 99 -16.58 -10.07 22.70
N ASN A 100 -17.30 -10.62 21.73
CA ASN A 100 -18.06 -11.85 21.90
C ASN A 100 -17.72 -12.71 20.69
N GLU A 101 -16.87 -13.70 20.94
CA GLU A 101 -16.76 -14.89 20.12
C GLU A 101 -18.13 -15.61 20.19
N ASP A 102 -18.78 -15.80 19.04
CA ASP A 102 -19.18 -17.13 18.53
C ASP A 102 -20.27 -17.05 17.44
N GLU A 103 -20.24 -18.10 16.62
CA GLU A 103 -21.28 -18.62 15.71
C GLU A 103 -21.34 -18.12 14.26
N ILE A 104 -20.86 -19.01 13.39
CA ILE A 104 -21.11 -19.05 11.95
C ILE A 104 -22.60 -19.33 11.73
N ASP A 105 -23.38 -18.30 11.37
CA ASP A 105 -24.68 -18.49 10.74
C ASP A 105 -24.58 -18.26 9.23
N SER A 106 -24.95 -19.31 8.49
CA SER A 106 -25.02 -19.31 7.03
C SER A 106 -26.34 -18.67 6.62
N SER A 107 -26.39 -17.35 6.60
CA SER A 107 -27.48 -16.60 5.96
C SER A 107 -26.92 -15.68 4.89
N SER A 108 -27.22 -16.03 3.65
CA SER A 108 -26.91 -15.23 2.46
C SER A 108 -27.77 -13.97 2.47
N GLY A 109 -27.21 -12.87 2.97
CA GLY A 109 -27.87 -11.56 3.02
C GLY A 109 -26.87 -10.42 3.23
N ASP A 110 -26.48 -9.80 2.11
CA ASP A 110 -25.75 -8.52 2.00
C ASP A 110 -24.31 -8.41 2.56
N ILE A 111 -23.38 -9.17 1.98
CA ILE A 111 -21.93 -9.08 2.26
C ILE A 111 -21.27 -7.86 1.57
N LEU A 112 -21.99 -7.12 0.73
CA LEU A 112 -21.39 -6.09 -0.13
C LEU A 112 -21.27 -4.71 0.51
N ASN A 113 -21.88 -4.47 1.67
CA ASN A 113 -21.91 -3.16 2.31
C ASN A 113 -21.10 -3.04 3.61
N ARG A 114 -20.37 -4.09 4.02
CA ARG A 114 -19.43 -3.95 5.14
C ARG A 114 -18.15 -3.25 4.67
N PRO A 115 -17.60 -2.29 5.43
CA PRO A 115 -16.28 -1.76 5.13
C PRO A 115 -15.28 -2.93 5.15
N LYS A 116 -14.52 -3.08 4.05
CA LYS A 116 -13.47 -4.10 3.97
C LYS A 116 -12.40 -3.80 5.00
N THR A 117 -11.93 -4.82 5.70
CA THR A 117 -10.79 -4.67 6.60
C THR A 117 -9.52 -4.38 5.79
N VAL A 118 -8.50 -3.79 6.42
CA VAL A 118 -7.20 -3.55 5.76
C VAL A 118 -6.63 -4.85 5.21
N THR A 119 -6.73 -5.95 5.96
CA THR A 119 -6.30 -7.28 5.54
C THR A 119 -7.02 -7.74 4.26
N GLU A 120 -8.34 -7.57 4.17
CA GLU A 120 -9.12 -7.95 2.98
C GLU A 120 -8.79 -7.12 1.73
N LEU A 121 -8.40 -5.87 1.91
CA LEU A 121 -7.93 -5.03 0.81
C LEU A 121 -6.58 -5.55 0.28
N LEU A 122 -5.72 -6.00 1.19
CA LEU A 122 -4.37 -6.45 0.87
C LEU A 122 -4.30 -7.93 0.46
N ASP A 123 -5.35 -8.73 0.65
CA ASP A 123 -5.38 -10.16 0.26
C ASP A 123 -5.05 -10.40 -1.22
N SER A 124 -5.36 -9.43 -2.09
CA SER A 124 -4.99 -9.47 -3.50
C SER A 124 -3.48 -9.57 -3.73
N LEU A 125 -2.67 -9.11 -2.77
CA LEU A 125 -1.21 -9.16 -2.81
C LEU A 125 -0.65 -10.53 -2.41
N GLY A 126 -1.43 -11.44 -1.81
CA GLY A 126 -0.95 -12.75 -1.31
C GLY A 126 -0.39 -13.70 -2.37
N LYS A 127 -0.56 -13.38 -3.66
CA LYS A 127 0.05 -14.11 -4.78
C LYS A 127 1.26 -13.41 -5.38
N ALA A 128 1.55 -12.18 -4.97
CA ALA A 128 2.63 -11.37 -5.48
C ALA A 128 3.89 -11.48 -4.59
N CYS A 129 5.05 -11.38 -5.25
CA CYS A 129 6.32 -11.15 -4.59
C CYS A 129 6.92 -9.84 -5.14
N PHE A 130 7.46 -9.04 -4.24
CA PHE A 130 8.06 -7.75 -4.53
C PHE A 130 9.56 -7.86 -4.41
N PHE A 131 10.28 -7.22 -5.32
CA PHE A 131 11.74 -7.29 -5.39
C PHE A 131 12.34 -5.91 -5.24
N ARG A 132 13.39 -5.81 -4.42
CA ARG A 132 14.19 -4.60 -4.27
C ARG A 132 15.67 -4.97 -4.27
N VAL A 133 16.43 -4.33 -5.15
CA VAL A 133 17.89 -4.48 -5.20
C VAL A 133 18.53 -3.34 -4.44
N GLU A 134 19.43 -3.67 -3.51
CA GLU A 134 20.16 -2.69 -2.71
C GLU A 134 21.62 -3.13 -2.58
N GLY A 135 22.46 -2.53 -3.43
CA GLY A 135 23.88 -2.86 -3.53
C GLY A 135 24.11 -4.33 -3.94
N TRP A 136 24.73 -5.10 -3.04
CA TRP A 136 25.04 -6.52 -3.26
C TRP A 136 23.82 -7.44 -3.08
N TRP A 137 22.79 -7.00 -2.35
CA TRP A 137 21.66 -7.85 -1.97
C TRP A 137 20.43 -7.57 -2.82
N THR A 138 19.70 -8.64 -3.13
CA THR A 138 18.32 -8.59 -3.61
C THR A 138 17.41 -9.06 -2.50
N TYR A 139 16.39 -8.26 -2.20
CA TYR A 139 15.35 -8.57 -1.26
C TYR A 139 14.09 -8.96 -2.01
N GLU A 140 13.48 -10.06 -1.60
CA GLU A 140 12.21 -10.57 -2.08
C GLU A 140 11.24 -10.61 -0.89
N LEU A 141 10.13 -9.87 -1.01
CA LEU A 141 9.00 -9.91 -0.08
C LEU A 141 7.85 -10.63 -0.78
N CYS A 142 7.56 -11.87 -0.37
CA CYS A 142 6.36 -12.57 -0.78
C CYS A 142 5.29 -12.38 0.30
N TYR A 143 4.22 -11.67 -0.04
CA TYR A 143 3.19 -11.28 0.94
C TYR A 143 2.56 -12.50 1.63
N HIS A 144 2.43 -12.45 2.95
CA HIS A 144 1.98 -13.56 3.83
C HIS A 144 2.78 -14.87 3.69
N LYS A 145 4.03 -14.81 3.19
CA LYS A 145 4.89 -16.00 3.06
C LYS A 145 6.22 -15.79 3.75
N HIS A 146 7.09 -14.96 3.18
CA HIS A 146 8.45 -14.80 3.65
C HIS A 146 9.10 -13.52 3.14
N VAL A 147 10.14 -13.12 3.86
CA VAL A 147 11.12 -12.13 3.41
C VAL A 147 12.43 -12.87 3.18
N ARG A 148 12.97 -12.77 1.96
CA ARG A 148 14.20 -13.44 1.54
C ARG A 148 15.20 -12.41 1.07
N GLN A 149 16.44 -12.59 1.47
CA GLN A 149 17.60 -11.84 1.01
C GLN A 149 18.52 -12.79 0.26
N TYR A 150 18.93 -12.43 -0.95
CA TYR A 150 19.84 -13.25 -1.73
C TYR A 150 20.75 -12.42 -2.63
N HIS A 151 21.89 -13.00 -2.99
CA HIS A 151 22.76 -12.48 -4.03
C HIS A 151 22.85 -13.50 -5.16
N SER A 152 22.69 -13.04 -6.40
CA SER A 152 22.82 -13.88 -7.58
C SER A 152 23.80 -13.30 -8.60
N GLU A 153 24.54 -14.20 -9.24
CA GLU A 153 25.44 -13.88 -10.36
C GLU A 153 25.10 -14.83 -11.52
N ARG A 154 24.98 -14.30 -12.74
CA ARG A 154 24.58 -15.09 -13.94
C ARG A 154 23.33 -15.96 -13.69
N GLU A 155 22.34 -15.38 -13.02
CA GLU A 155 21.07 -16.04 -12.65
C GLU A 155 21.21 -17.21 -11.66
N GLN A 156 22.39 -17.43 -11.09
CA GLN A 156 22.61 -18.42 -10.02
C GLN A 156 22.64 -17.75 -8.67
N VAL A 157 21.81 -18.22 -7.74
CA VAL A 157 21.80 -17.75 -6.35
C VAL A 157 23.05 -18.29 -5.64
N LEU A 158 23.96 -17.40 -5.27
CA LEU A 158 25.22 -17.74 -4.60
C LEU A 158 25.08 -17.73 -3.08
N SER A 159 24.22 -16.85 -2.55
CA SER A 159 23.99 -16.70 -1.13
C SER A 159 22.53 -16.37 -0.90
N GLU A 160 21.90 -17.03 0.08
CA GLU A 160 20.49 -16.93 0.39
C GLU A 160 20.29 -16.96 1.90
N PHE A 161 19.43 -16.07 2.39
CA PHE A 161 18.98 -16.01 3.77
C PHE A 161 17.51 -15.63 3.81
N PHE A 162 16.75 -16.30 4.68
CA PHE A 162 15.41 -15.87 5.04
C PHE A 162 15.51 -14.89 6.22
N LEU A 163 14.96 -13.70 6.05
CA LEU A 163 14.88 -12.69 7.10
C LEU A 163 13.70 -12.94 8.03
N GLY A 164 12.71 -13.71 7.55
CA GLY A 164 11.63 -14.26 8.36
C GLY A 164 10.53 -14.89 7.50
N HIS A 165 9.65 -15.61 8.15
CA HIS A 165 8.42 -16.20 7.61
C HIS A 165 7.23 -15.54 8.28
N TYR A 166 6.15 -15.33 7.53
CA TYR A 166 5.00 -14.59 8.03
C TYR A 166 4.41 -15.28 9.26
N ASP A 167 4.25 -14.51 10.33
CA ASP A 167 3.74 -14.96 11.61
C ASP A 167 2.45 -14.21 11.95
N GLY A 168 1.32 -14.85 11.69
CA GLY A 168 0.01 -14.25 11.89
C GLY A 168 -0.36 -14.05 13.36
N GLU A 169 0.18 -14.85 14.28
CA GLU A 169 -0.05 -14.69 15.72
C GLU A 169 0.75 -13.49 16.23
N ALA A 170 2.05 -13.45 15.93
CA ALA A 170 2.89 -12.31 16.30
C ALA A 170 2.40 -10.99 15.68
N THR A 171 1.88 -11.02 14.45
CA THR A 171 1.28 -9.84 13.80
C THR A 171 0.03 -9.36 14.52
N LYS A 172 -0.86 -10.27 14.95
CA LYS A 172 -2.06 -9.91 15.72
C LYS A 172 -1.68 -9.34 17.09
N GLU A 173 -0.73 -9.96 17.77
CA GLU A 173 -0.22 -9.47 19.05
C GLU A 173 0.41 -8.08 18.92
N PHE A 174 1.19 -7.83 17.86
CA PHE A 174 1.76 -6.51 17.58
C PHE A 174 0.66 -5.45 17.39
N HIS A 175 -0.36 -5.75 16.59
CA HIS A 175 -1.50 -4.84 16.39
C HIS A 175 -2.33 -4.64 17.67
N ALA A 176 -2.49 -5.66 18.51
CA ALA A 176 -3.18 -5.54 19.79
C ALA A 176 -2.37 -4.68 20.78
N ALA A 177 -1.05 -4.80 20.77
CA ALA A 177 -0.15 -4.00 21.60
C ALA A 177 -0.06 -2.53 21.12
N GLN A 178 -0.25 -2.28 19.82
CA GLN A 178 -0.21 -0.94 19.22
C GLN A 178 -1.55 -0.59 18.54
N PRO A 179 -2.58 -0.23 19.32
CA PRO A 179 -3.93 -0.01 18.80
C PRO A 179 -4.07 1.25 17.92
N ASN A 180 -3.05 2.10 17.83
CA ASN A 180 -3.07 3.29 16.99
C ASN A 180 -1.85 3.24 16.04
N PRO A 181 -2.03 3.05 14.71
CA PRO A 181 -0.92 3.09 13.77
C PRO A 181 -0.25 4.46 13.92
N GLU A 182 0.99 4.44 14.41
CA GLU A 182 1.73 5.63 14.80
C GLU A 182 1.74 6.61 13.62
N TYR A 183 1.29 7.83 13.86
CA TYR A 183 1.48 8.90 12.87
C TYR A 183 2.99 9.14 12.79
N VAL A 184 3.66 8.59 11.78
CA VAL A 184 5.03 8.99 11.50
C VAL A 184 4.95 10.38 10.90
N GLU A 185 5.32 11.38 11.69
CA GLU A 185 5.56 12.74 11.21
C GLU A 185 6.79 12.68 10.29
N ASP A 186 6.58 12.39 9.00
CA ASP A 186 7.64 12.45 8.00
C ASP A 186 8.15 13.89 7.93
N GLY A 187 9.46 14.05 8.16
CA GLY A 187 10.14 15.30 8.49
C GLY A 187 9.96 16.43 7.46
N GLY A 188 8.80 17.07 7.50
CA GLY A 188 8.49 18.30 6.76
C GLY A 188 7.48 18.19 5.61
N LEU A 189 6.92 17.01 5.31
CA LEU A 189 5.96 16.83 4.20
C LEU A 189 4.49 16.75 4.62
N GLY A 190 4.19 16.70 5.93
CA GLY A 190 2.81 16.72 6.44
C GLY A 190 1.95 15.52 6.00
N LEU A 191 2.57 14.49 5.41
CA LEU A 191 1.89 13.26 5.04
C LEU A 191 1.79 12.38 6.28
N SER A 192 0.64 12.43 6.93
CA SER A 192 0.18 11.41 7.88
C SER A 192 0.06 10.08 7.11
N GLN A 193 1.14 9.32 7.01
CA GLN A 193 1.07 7.98 6.42
C GLN A 193 0.66 6.98 7.49
N ARG A 194 -0.49 6.35 7.24
CA ARG A 194 -0.91 5.17 7.99
C ARG A 194 -0.18 3.97 7.40
N PHE A 195 0.47 3.19 8.25
CA PHE A 195 1.11 1.94 7.87
C PHE A 195 0.35 0.74 8.46
N HIS A 196 0.57 -0.42 7.87
CA HIS A 196 0.10 -1.71 8.35
C HIS A 196 1.30 -2.64 8.45
N THR A 197 1.57 -3.17 9.64
CA THR A 197 2.80 -3.88 9.97
C THR A 197 2.57 -5.39 9.92
N HIS A 198 3.52 -6.14 9.39
CA HIS A 198 3.48 -7.60 9.38
C HIS A 198 4.74 -8.16 10.00
N ILE A 199 4.57 -9.03 11.00
CA ILE A 199 5.70 -9.64 11.68
C ILE A 199 6.12 -10.92 10.95
N TYR A 200 7.42 -11.01 10.68
CA TYR A 200 8.06 -12.18 10.08
C TYR A 200 9.10 -12.74 11.05
N THR A 201 8.91 -13.99 11.48
CA THR A 201 9.75 -14.65 12.48
C THR A 201 10.45 -15.89 11.92
N ASN A 202 11.32 -16.53 12.72
CA ASN A 202 11.94 -17.81 12.39
C ASN A 202 12.73 -17.84 11.07
N GLY A 203 13.42 -16.76 10.73
CA GLY A 203 14.33 -16.69 9.59
C GLY A 203 15.59 -17.54 9.79
N THR A 204 16.45 -17.56 8.77
CA THR A 204 17.74 -18.27 8.82
C THR A 204 18.55 -17.81 10.03
N LYS A 205 19.18 -18.77 10.74
CA LYS A 205 20.00 -18.48 11.92
C LYS A 205 21.10 -17.47 11.60
N CYS A 206 21.22 -16.46 12.46
CA CYS A 206 22.30 -15.50 12.45
C CYS A 206 23.58 -16.19 12.91
N ASP A 207 24.66 -16.02 12.17
CA ASP A 207 25.99 -16.54 12.49
C ASP A 207 26.59 -15.87 13.73
N LEU A 208 26.28 -14.59 13.96
CA LEU A 208 26.79 -13.82 15.09
C LEU A 208 26.06 -14.13 16.41
N THR A 209 24.74 -14.30 16.36
CA THR A 209 23.92 -14.48 17.58
C THR A 209 23.39 -15.89 17.77
N GLY A 210 23.36 -16.71 16.72
CA GLY A 210 22.75 -18.06 16.73
C GLY A 210 21.21 -18.06 16.65
N GLU A 211 20.58 -16.90 16.83
CA GLU A 211 19.13 -16.72 16.81
C GLU A 211 18.56 -16.66 15.38
N GLY A 212 17.30 -17.02 15.21
CA GLY A 212 16.60 -16.85 13.94
C GLY A 212 16.41 -15.37 13.62
N ARG A 213 16.62 -14.97 12.36
CA ARG A 213 16.33 -13.61 11.90
C ARG A 213 14.82 -13.31 12.00
N GLN A 214 14.49 -12.04 12.22
CA GLN A 214 13.10 -11.54 12.27
C GLN A 214 13.01 -10.18 11.57
N THR A 215 11.84 -9.79 11.07
CA THR A 215 11.59 -8.54 10.33
C THR A 215 10.14 -8.09 10.54
N GLU A 216 9.88 -6.77 10.47
CA GLU A 216 8.54 -6.14 10.56
C GLU A 216 8.19 -5.32 9.31
#